data_AF-A0AAN5AEY7-F1
#
_entry.id   AF-A0AAN5AEY7-F1
#
_cell.length_a   1.000
_cell.length_b   1.000
_cell.length_c   1.000
_cell.angle_alpha   90.00
_cell.angle_beta   90.00
_cell.angle_gamma   90.00
#
_symmetry.space_group_name_H-M   'P 1'
#
loop_
_entity.id
_entity.type
_entity.pdbx_description
1 polymer ?
#
loop_
_entity_poly.entity_id
_entity_poly.type
_entity_poly.pdbx_seq_one_letter_code
_entity_poly.pdbx_strand_id
1 'polypeptide(L)'
;MQKPFMFIDWGDGWKSLNDPLQDIAVLAQFSVQWGVETADEQPDPSVMSFTLRDLRGWLTGRALTLAGARILVQISEQPTWAMLTDAMGTWAAQRMPLNRLHSAYAPPIPGNPDSTAITLFDGIVSNGGTATAHKTGWKLKLTASSRLLLWKRLAKQGPTSTDVRWAGQHWVTTTIAARLAELNTRAREVNAPEADAAGLETTGTPASYDTTDYPTQLDLLHRLYAHHPHMPLWYEVPHKDASVIEYTPLNRPVTMGAATDGTLTITDQGTVTPAIPASLVETDDDFTLTVPEPLTQITLKAKKATADDDGVLSFEDDETQMGDRGLLPENLTATQSSFTLESDIATQDDTGGILGRANGTIWTPSEQNRIAAARWLETIDRRLTPETIVFDGRKIDPADRPELYRTSPPGVFTLQGARSGTLADDTSRPATGGAYTAIGGTLTFEWADQTPVLRNEVTLWPIPLDTDHQATWADMQAWPPTWAQTAMSLAELGLVSAYDQPAIIDQPNWEGAQP
;
A
#
# COMPACT_ATOMS: atom_id res chain seq x y z
N MET A 1 21.81 3.52 -13.78
CA MET A 1 20.63 2.89 -13.20
C MET A 1 20.63 3.31 -11.76
N GLN A 2 19.48 3.71 -11.25
CA GLN A 2 19.39 4.15 -9.87
C GLN A 2 19.86 3.06 -8.91
N LYS A 3 20.53 3.46 -7.84
CA LYS A 3 21.13 2.54 -6.88
C LYS A 3 20.45 2.70 -5.53
N PRO A 4 19.99 1.60 -4.93
CA PRO A 4 19.61 1.63 -3.53
C PRO A 4 20.81 1.94 -2.66
N PHE A 5 20.60 2.76 -1.62
CA PHE A 5 21.57 3.04 -0.60
C PHE A 5 20.94 3.00 0.78
N MET A 6 21.74 2.60 1.77
CA MET A 6 21.29 2.47 3.15
C MET A 6 21.97 3.47 4.08
N PHE A 7 21.20 4.06 4.99
CA PHE A 7 21.68 4.76 6.17
C PHE A 7 21.42 3.95 7.43
N ILE A 8 22.22 4.18 8.44
CA ILE A 8 22.07 3.61 9.77
C ILE A 8 22.30 4.68 10.84
N ASP A 9 21.48 4.65 11.88
CA ASP A 9 21.63 5.44 13.10
C ASP A 9 21.57 4.50 14.31
N TRP A 10 22.67 4.47 15.06
CA TRP A 10 22.83 3.71 16.30
C TRP A 10 22.96 4.62 17.54
N GLY A 11 22.47 5.86 17.45
CA GLY A 11 22.46 6.85 18.53
C GLY A 11 23.47 7.99 18.38
N ASP A 12 24.29 7.97 17.33
CA ASP A 12 25.28 9.01 17.01
C ASP A 12 24.90 9.82 15.75
N GLY A 13 23.65 9.67 15.27
CA GLY A 13 23.17 10.24 14.02
C GLY A 13 23.44 9.37 12.80
N TRP A 14 22.85 9.77 11.68
CA TRP A 14 22.85 9.02 10.43
C TRP A 14 24.23 8.88 9.79
N LYS A 15 24.55 7.65 9.36
CA LYS A 15 25.76 7.32 8.59
C LYS A 15 25.41 6.48 7.37
N SER A 16 26.08 6.73 6.25
CA SER A 16 25.89 5.99 4.99
C SER A 16 26.65 4.66 5.02
N LEU A 17 25.99 3.58 4.57
CA LEU A 17 26.57 2.23 4.44
C LEU A 17 26.83 1.87 2.98
N ASN A 18 27.36 2.79 2.18
CA ASN A 18 27.48 2.60 0.73
C ASN A 18 28.86 2.95 0.17
N ASP A 19 29.69 3.62 0.97
CA ASP A 19 31.06 3.94 0.60
C ASP A 19 32.04 2.92 1.22
N PRO A 20 32.70 2.07 0.41
CA PRO A 20 33.70 1.12 0.92
C PRO A 20 34.93 1.81 1.53
N LEU A 21 35.15 3.11 1.25
CA LEU A 21 36.25 3.90 1.80
C LEU A 21 35.95 4.48 3.19
N GLN A 22 34.68 4.49 3.62
CA GLN A 22 34.29 4.98 4.95
C GLN A 22 34.50 3.96 6.08
N ASP A 23 35.09 2.80 5.81
CA ASP A 23 35.57 1.81 6.79
C ASP A 23 34.52 1.17 7.72
N ILE A 24 33.23 1.35 7.46
CA ILE A 24 32.14 0.80 8.28
C ILE A 24 31.64 -0.53 7.68
N ALA A 25 30.83 -0.47 6.62
CA ALA A 25 30.32 -1.60 5.84
C ALA A 25 29.60 -1.08 4.60
N VAL A 26 29.38 -1.95 3.61
CA VAL A 26 28.64 -1.63 2.38
C VAL A 26 27.42 -2.53 2.22
N LEU A 27 26.27 -1.97 1.88
CA LEU A 27 25.06 -2.70 1.50
C LEU A 27 25.33 -3.60 0.30
N ALA A 28 25.10 -4.90 0.46
CA ALA A 28 25.30 -5.88 -0.60
C ALA A 28 23.99 -6.30 -1.28
N GLN A 29 22.96 -6.57 -0.49
CA GLN A 29 21.64 -7.01 -0.97
C GLN A 29 20.61 -6.87 0.15
N PHE A 30 19.34 -6.79 -0.22
CA PHE A 30 18.24 -6.91 0.73
C PHE A 30 17.02 -7.58 0.09
N SER A 31 16.12 -8.05 0.95
CA SER A 31 14.77 -8.50 0.62
C SER A 31 13.83 -8.00 1.72
N VAL A 32 12.75 -7.34 1.34
CA VAL A 32 11.70 -6.85 2.24
C VAL A 32 10.40 -7.58 1.92
N GLN A 33 9.85 -8.28 2.91
CA GLN A 33 8.49 -8.81 2.89
C GLN A 33 7.54 -7.74 3.43
N TRP A 34 6.50 -7.40 2.67
CA TRP A 34 5.56 -6.33 3.03
C TRP A 34 4.12 -6.70 2.66
N GLY A 35 3.16 -6.14 3.39
CA GLY A 35 1.73 -6.32 3.15
C GLY A 35 1.20 -7.71 3.48
N VAL A 36 0.20 -8.15 2.72
CA VAL A 36 -0.55 -9.40 2.91
C VAL A 36 -0.73 -10.16 1.60
N GLU A 37 -1.02 -11.45 1.69
CA GLU A 37 -1.36 -12.31 0.54
C GLU A 37 -2.87 -12.28 0.23
N THR A 38 -3.70 -12.03 1.24
CA THR A 38 -5.16 -11.97 1.12
C THR A 38 -5.69 -10.74 1.86
N ALA A 39 -6.83 -10.20 1.39
CA ALA A 39 -7.37 -8.96 1.95
C ALA A 39 -8.09 -9.12 3.30
N ASP A 40 -8.39 -10.36 3.73
CA ASP A 40 -9.06 -10.65 5.00
C ASP A 40 -8.12 -10.51 6.21
N GLU A 41 -6.82 -10.38 5.94
CA GLU A 41 -5.80 -10.08 6.94
C GLU A 41 -5.36 -8.62 6.86
N GLN A 42 -4.91 -8.09 8.00
CA GLN A 42 -4.27 -6.79 8.06
C GLN A 42 -2.74 -6.95 8.06
N PRO A 43 -2.00 -6.05 7.40
CA PRO A 43 -0.55 -6.16 7.30
C PRO A 43 0.16 -6.19 8.64
N ASP A 44 1.08 -7.13 8.77
CA ASP A 44 2.08 -7.12 9.82
C ASP A 44 3.24 -6.14 9.49
N PRO A 45 4.03 -5.71 10.48
CA PRO A 45 5.21 -4.88 10.24
C PRO A 45 6.14 -5.51 9.20
N SER A 46 6.51 -4.75 8.17
CA SER A 46 7.34 -5.26 7.08
C SER A 46 8.70 -5.72 7.61
N VAL A 47 9.24 -6.82 7.06
CA VAL A 47 10.49 -7.41 7.54
C VAL A 47 11.53 -7.40 6.43
N MET A 48 12.64 -6.70 6.67
CA MET A 48 13.80 -6.70 5.80
C MET A 48 14.87 -7.67 6.27
N SER A 49 15.27 -8.59 5.41
CA SER A 49 16.53 -9.33 5.50
C SER A 49 17.58 -8.64 4.63
N PHE A 50 18.73 -8.27 5.19
CA PHE A 50 19.77 -7.57 4.43
C PHE A 50 21.16 -8.10 4.74
N THR A 51 22.08 -7.91 3.79
CA THR A 51 23.48 -8.30 3.93
C THR A 51 24.39 -7.10 3.79
N LEU A 52 25.29 -6.92 4.76
CA LEU A 52 26.36 -5.94 4.72
C LEU A 52 27.71 -6.63 4.48
N ARG A 53 28.58 -5.98 3.71
CA ARG A 53 29.99 -6.35 3.54
C ARG A 53 30.85 -5.42 4.38
N ASP A 54 31.47 -5.98 5.40
CA ASP A 54 32.36 -5.26 6.32
C ASP A 54 33.81 -5.66 6.01
N LEU A 55 34.51 -4.80 5.25
CA LEU A 55 35.87 -5.10 4.78
C LEU A 55 36.91 -5.11 5.90
N ARG A 56 36.68 -4.41 7.00
CA ARG A 56 37.66 -4.24 8.09
C ARG A 56 37.24 -4.93 9.40
N GLY A 57 36.04 -5.50 9.46
CA GLY A 57 35.49 -6.12 10.66
C GLY A 57 35.01 -5.12 11.72
N TRP A 58 34.89 -3.83 11.38
CA TRP A 58 34.55 -2.79 12.35
C TRP A 58 33.14 -2.96 12.91
N LEU A 59 32.17 -3.21 12.03
CA LEU A 59 30.77 -3.38 12.39
C LEU A 59 30.51 -4.77 12.96
N THR A 60 31.20 -5.78 12.42
CA THR A 60 31.14 -7.18 12.86
C THR A 60 31.53 -7.33 14.33
N GLY A 61 32.55 -6.60 14.79
CA GLY A 61 32.98 -6.58 16.19
C GLY A 61 32.05 -5.82 17.13
N ARG A 62 31.02 -5.12 16.61
CA ARG A 62 30.13 -4.21 17.35
C ARG A 62 28.66 -4.63 17.24
N ALA A 63 28.38 -5.92 17.36
CA ALA A 63 27.03 -6.47 17.22
C ALA A 63 25.99 -5.84 18.18
N LEU A 64 26.38 -5.45 19.39
CA LEU A 64 25.49 -4.78 20.35
C LEU A 64 25.09 -3.36 19.90
N THR A 65 25.94 -2.68 19.13
CA THR A 65 25.64 -1.35 18.57
C THR A 65 24.65 -1.44 17.40
N LEU A 66 24.57 -2.60 16.74
CA LEU A 66 23.61 -2.85 15.67
C LEU A 66 22.21 -3.17 16.19
N ALA A 67 22.12 -3.84 17.33
CA ALA A 67 20.85 -4.18 17.96
C ALA A 67 20.04 -2.92 18.29
N GLY A 68 18.84 -2.79 17.71
CA GLY A 68 17.99 -1.62 17.90
C GLY A 68 18.40 -0.38 17.10
N ALA A 69 19.44 -0.46 16.26
CA ALA A 69 19.79 0.62 15.35
C ALA A 69 18.66 0.86 14.35
N ARG A 70 18.37 2.12 14.05
CA ARG A 70 17.44 2.50 12.98
C ARG A 70 18.16 2.45 11.66
N ILE A 71 17.53 1.90 10.63
CA ILE A 71 18.05 1.85 9.28
C ILE A 71 17.03 2.42 8.30
N LEU A 72 17.54 2.97 7.22
CA LEU A 72 16.73 3.58 6.19
C LEU A 72 17.30 3.26 4.82
N VAL A 73 16.48 2.75 3.92
CA VAL A 73 16.88 2.43 2.55
C VAL A 73 16.20 3.40 1.60
N GLN A 74 16.97 4.03 0.72
CA GLN A 74 16.45 4.92 -0.32
C GLN A 74 16.95 4.49 -1.68
N ILE A 75 16.27 4.92 -2.74
CA ILE A 75 16.76 4.85 -4.12
C ILE A 75 17.18 6.23 -4.58
N SER A 76 18.33 6.31 -5.27
CA SER A 76 18.83 7.56 -5.84
C SER A 76 17.80 8.23 -6.73
N GLU A 77 17.71 9.55 -6.65
CA GLU A 77 16.77 10.36 -7.43
C GLU A 77 16.98 10.26 -8.94
N GLN A 78 16.00 10.77 -9.70
CA GLN A 78 16.24 11.12 -11.09
C GLN A 78 17.33 12.18 -11.18
N PRO A 79 18.37 11.97 -12.00
CA PRO A 79 19.38 13.00 -12.17
C PRO A 79 18.80 14.23 -12.84
N THR A 80 19.00 15.37 -12.20
CA THR A 80 18.61 16.66 -12.75
C THR A 80 19.70 17.22 -13.65
N TRP A 81 19.34 18.15 -14.53
CA TRP A 81 20.31 18.82 -15.41
C TRP A 81 21.47 19.46 -14.63
N ALA A 82 21.17 20.03 -13.45
CA ALA A 82 22.17 20.66 -12.59
C ALA A 82 23.17 19.68 -11.97
N MET A 83 22.85 18.38 -11.95
CA MET A 83 23.72 17.32 -11.41
C MET A 83 24.72 16.79 -12.45
N LEU A 84 24.53 17.10 -13.74
CA LEU A 84 25.47 16.72 -14.78
C LEU A 84 26.75 17.55 -14.64
N THR A 85 27.88 16.89 -14.39
CA THR A 85 29.18 17.56 -14.17
C THR A 85 30.05 17.51 -15.42
N ASP A 86 31.06 18.40 -15.49
CA ASP A 86 32.07 18.39 -16.57
C ASP A 86 32.81 17.04 -16.68
N ALA A 87 32.82 16.24 -15.62
CA ALA A 87 33.39 14.89 -15.61
C ALA A 87 32.69 13.92 -16.57
N MET A 88 31.45 14.22 -16.98
CA MET A 88 30.75 13.45 -18.01
C MET A 88 31.35 13.68 -19.41
N GLY A 89 32.10 14.77 -19.60
CA GLY A 89 32.66 15.16 -20.89
C GLY A 89 31.68 15.99 -21.72
N THR A 90 32.16 16.56 -22.82
CA THR A 90 31.38 17.47 -23.67
C THR A 90 30.22 16.73 -24.36
N TRP A 91 29.16 17.45 -24.71
CA TRP A 91 28.04 16.93 -25.50
C TRP A 91 28.50 16.21 -26.78
N ALA A 92 29.52 16.73 -27.45
CA ALA A 92 30.09 16.14 -28.66
C ALA A 92 30.79 14.78 -28.41
N ALA A 93 31.21 14.51 -27.17
CA ALA A 93 31.82 13.24 -26.77
C ALA A 93 30.80 12.20 -26.33
N GLN A 94 29.56 12.60 -25.98
CA GLN A 94 28.51 11.65 -25.63
C GLN A 94 28.11 10.80 -26.84
N ARG A 95 27.96 9.50 -26.60
CA ARG A 95 27.51 8.52 -27.62
C ARG A 95 26.23 7.81 -27.21
N MET A 96 25.76 8.03 -25.98
CA MET A 96 24.54 7.40 -25.50
C MET A 96 23.30 8.11 -26.07
N PRO A 97 22.23 7.35 -26.37
CA PRO A 97 20.92 7.92 -26.64
C PRO A 97 20.45 8.82 -25.49
N LEU A 98 19.83 9.96 -25.80
CA LEU A 98 19.35 10.91 -24.79
C LEU A 98 18.33 10.28 -23.83
N ASN A 99 17.47 9.39 -24.33
CA ASN A 99 16.51 8.64 -23.53
C ASN A 99 17.15 7.66 -22.53
N ARG A 100 18.47 7.47 -22.57
CA ARG A 100 19.23 6.64 -21.62
C ARG A 100 20.16 7.46 -20.73
N LEU A 101 20.21 8.78 -20.88
CA LEU A 101 21.12 9.64 -20.12
C LEU A 101 20.88 9.54 -18.61
N HIS A 102 19.62 9.51 -18.16
CA HIS A 102 19.27 9.34 -16.75
C HIS A 102 19.76 8.01 -16.18
N SER A 103 19.82 6.97 -17.01
CA SER A 103 20.29 5.64 -16.62
C SER A 103 21.82 5.52 -16.61
N ALA A 104 22.56 6.45 -17.21
CA ALA A 104 24.02 6.41 -17.22
C ALA A 104 24.66 7.13 -16.03
N TYR A 105 23.91 8.00 -15.37
CA TYR A 105 24.36 8.78 -14.23
C TYR A 105 23.60 8.38 -12.97
N ALA A 106 24.31 8.24 -11.86
CA ALA A 106 23.71 8.08 -10.54
C ALA A 106 24.08 9.32 -9.70
N PRO A 107 23.10 10.05 -9.15
CA PRO A 107 23.37 11.14 -8.22
C PRO A 107 24.28 10.71 -7.07
N PRO A 108 25.09 11.64 -6.51
CA PRO A 108 25.85 11.36 -5.31
C PRO A 108 24.91 11.01 -4.16
N ILE A 109 25.40 10.18 -3.23
CA ILE A 109 24.62 9.81 -2.04
C ILE A 109 24.46 11.05 -1.16
N PRO A 110 23.23 11.40 -0.77
CA PRO A 110 22.99 12.51 0.14
C PRO A 110 23.77 12.37 1.45
N GLY A 111 24.16 13.49 2.06
CA GLY A 111 24.85 13.49 3.35
C GLY A 111 23.97 13.05 4.53
N ASN A 112 22.64 13.06 4.36
CA ASN A 112 21.64 12.65 5.34
C ASN A 112 20.43 11.98 4.62
N PRO A 113 19.57 11.24 5.34
CA PRO A 113 18.39 10.61 4.73
C PRO A 113 17.21 11.57 4.46
N ASP A 114 17.22 12.79 5.03
CA ASP A 114 16.21 13.82 4.72
C ASP A 114 16.52 14.49 3.37
N SER A 115 16.39 13.69 2.32
CA SER A 115 16.61 14.07 0.93
C SER A 115 15.32 13.92 0.12
N THR A 116 15.35 14.32 -1.16
CA THR A 116 14.25 14.10 -2.10
C THR A 116 14.23 12.68 -2.68
N ALA A 117 15.16 11.81 -2.26
CA ALA A 117 15.19 10.41 -2.62
C ALA A 117 13.96 9.66 -2.09
N ILE A 118 13.48 8.68 -2.85
CA ILE A 118 12.37 7.85 -2.40
C ILE A 118 12.88 6.87 -1.35
N THR A 119 12.27 6.89 -0.17
CA THR A 119 12.51 5.92 0.89
C THR A 119 11.75 4.64 0.58
N LEU A 120 12.47 3.53 0.50
CA LEU A 120 11.94 2.20 0.24
C LEU A 120 11.57 1.48 1.54
N PHE A 121 12.34 1.71 2.62
CA PHE A 121 12.15 1.05 3.91
C PHE A 121 12.70 1.90 5.05
N ASP A 122 11.99 1.95 6.17
CA ASP A 122 12.40 2.56 7.44
C ASP A 122 12.15 1.55 8.55
N GLY A 123 13.17 1.20 9.33
CA GLY A 123 13.03 0.11 10.28
C GLY A 123 14.10 0.05 11.36
N ILE A 124 13.92 -0.92 12.26
CA ILE A 124 14.73 -1.14 13.44
C ILE A 124 15.37 -2.52 13.34
N VAL A 125 16.70 -2.57 13.42
CA VAL A 125 17.47 -3.82 13.37
C VAL A 125 17.12 -4.69 14.57
N SER A 126 16.74 -5.93 14.28
CA SER A 126 16.38 -6.93 15.29
C SER A 126 17.62 -7.48 16.01
N ASN A 127 17.40 -8.09 17.17
CA ASN A 127 18.45 -8.84 17.86
C ASN A 127 18.65 -10.18 17.15
N GLY A 128 19.80 -10.36 16.52
CA GLY A 128 20.17 -11.61 15.85
C GLY A 128 20.72 -11.41 14.45
N GLY A 129 21.42 -12.42 13.94
CA GLY A 129 22.07 -12.38 12.64
C GLY A 129 23.24 -13.36 12.56
N THR A 130 23.88 -13.42 11.40
CA THR A 130 25.04 -14.28 11.20
C THR A 130 26.20 -13.48 10.60
N ALA A 131 27.38 -13.64 11.18
CA ALA A 131 28.64 -13.13 10.64
C ALA A 131 29.44 -14.28 10.03
N THR A 132 29.86 -14.15 8.78
CA THR A 132 30.68 -15.14 8.08
C THR A 132 31.92 -14.49 7.49
N ALA A 133 33.06 -15.16 7.58
CA ALA A 133 34.29 -14.69 6.94
C ALA A 133 34.13 -14.73 5.41
N HIS A 134 34.57 -13.69 4.71
CA HIS A 134 34.48 -13.61 3.25
C HIS A 134 35.66 -12.84 2.65
N LYS A 135 36.51 -13.56 1.90
CA LYS A 135 37.73 -13.04 1.26
C LYS A 135 38.61 -12.26 2.26
N THR A 136 38.49 -10.94 2.26
CA THR A 136 39.32 -10.00 3.06
C THR A 136 38.59 -9.39 4.24
N GLY A 137 37.33 -9.78 4.51
CA GLY A 137 36.52 -9.22 5.59
C GLY A 137 35.38 -10.13 5.99
N TRP A 138 34.22 -9.55 6.32
CA TRP A 138 33.05 -10.23 6.85
C TRP A 138 31.79 -9.94 6.04
N LYS A 139 30.88 -10.91 6.00
CA LYS A 139 29.49 -10.73 5.56
C LYS A 139 28.58 -10.84 6.77
N LEU A 140 27.80 -9.80 7.02
CA LEU A 140 26.81 -9.72 8.07
C LEU A 140 25.42 -9.88 7.45
N LYS A 141 24.71 -10.93 7.81
CA LYS A 141 23.29 -11.09 7.49
C LYS A 141 22.47 -10.71 8.71
N LEU A 142 21.60 -9.72 8.55
CA LEU A 142 20.82 -9.10 9.60
C LEU A 142 19.36 -9.02 9.18
N THR A 143 18.49 -8.82 10.17
CA THR A 143 17.07 -8.55 9.96
C THR A 143 16.69 -7.22 10.59
N ALA A 144 15.73 -6.53 9.99
CA ALA A 144 15.08 -5.37 10.57
C ALA A 144 13.58 -5.45 10.33
N SER A 145 12.80 -4.92 11.26
CA SER A 145 11.36 -4.77 11.11
C SER A 145 11.02 -3.30 10.94
N SER A 146 9.95 -3.00 10.21
CA SER A 146 9.49 -1.64 10.01
C SER A 146 9.09 -0.98 11.34
N ARG A 147 8.95 0.34 11.38
CA ARG A 147 8.63 1.05 12.64
C ARG A 147 7.21 0.77 13.15
N LEU A 148 6.33 0.24 12.31
CA LEU A 148 5.02 -0.31 12.70
C LEU A 148 5.15 -1.38 13.79
N LEU A 149 6.31 -2.03 13.93
CA LEU A 149 6.62 -2.92 15.04
C LEU A 149 6.41 -2.26 16.41
N LEU A 150 6.61 -0.94 16.52
CA LEU A 150 6.38 -0.21 17.76
C LEU A 150 4.89 -0.23 18.16
N TRP A 151 3.97 -0.08 17.20
CA TRP A 151 2.53 -0.23 17.44
C TRP A 151 2.18 -1.66 17.87
N LYS A 152 2.77 -2.67 17.21
CA LYS A 152 2.57 -4.09 17.56
C LYS A 152 3.10 -4.45 18.96
N ARG A 153 4.07 -3.70 19.50
CA ARG A 153 4.62 -3.90 20.85
C ARG A 153 3.88 -3.14 21.93
N LEU A 154 3.08 -2.14 21.57
CA LEU A 154 2.37 -1.29 22.54
C LEU A 154 1.04 -1.93 22.93
N ALA A 155 1.08 -2.72 24.00
CA ALA A 155 -0.09 -3.33 24.65
C ALA A 155 -0.17 -2.82 26.10
N LYS A 156 -0.88 -1.71 26.32
CA LYS A 156 -1.02 -1.06 27.63
C LYS A 156 -2.46 -0.63 27.87
N GLN A 157 -2.81 -0.46 29.15
CA GLN A 157 -4.11 0.08 29.57
C GLN A 157 -4.46 1.37 28.82
N GLY A 158 -5.65 1.42 28.25
CA GLY A 158 -6.20 2.58 27.55
C GLY A 158 -6.71 3.66 28.51
N PRO A 159 -7.30 4.75 27.98
CA PRO A 159 -8.04 5.71 28.79
C PRO A 159 -9.15 5.05 29.60
N THR A 160 -9.35 5.50 30.83
CA THR A 160 -10.44 5.06 31.72
C THR A 160 -11.41 6.21 31.96
N SER A 161 -12.58 5.91 32.53
CA SER A 161 -13.59 6.90 32.88
C SER A 161 -13.90 6.86 34.37
N THR A 162 -14.26 8.01 34.94
CA THR A 162 -14.75 8.13 36.33
C THR A 162 -16.26 7.87 36.44
N ASP A 163 -16.96 7.78 35.32
CA ASP A 163 -18.36 7.39 35.28
C ASP A 163 -18.51 5.92 35.66
N VAL A 164 -19.35 5.66 36.67
CA VAL A 164 -19.56 4.33 37.27
C VAL A 164 -19.99 3.28 36.26
N ARG A 165 -20.64 3.70 35.16
CA ARG A 165 -21.06 2.80 34.07
C ARG A 165 -19.88 2.18 33.32
N TRP A 166 -18.68 2.71 33.47
CA TRP A 166 -17.45 2.19 32.86
C TRP A 166 -16.48 1.65 33.92
N ALA A 167 -16.96 1.34 35.12
CA ALA A 167 -16.14 0.82 36.19
C ALA A 167 -15.40 -0.46 35.73
N GLY A 168 -14.08 -0.50 35.95
CA GLY A 168 -13.27 -1.66 35.54
C GLY A 168 -12.99 -1.78 34.04
N GLN A 169 -13.39 -0.80 33.23
CA GLN A 169 -13.15 -0.76 31.79
C GLN A 169 -12.04 0.23 31.42
N HIS A 170 -11.32 -0.04 30.34
CA HIS A 170 -10.38 0.87 29.70
C HIS A 170 -10.59 0.94 28.19
N TRP A 171 -9.86 1.85 27.53
CA TRP A 171 -10.17 2.33 26.18
C TRP A 171 -11.55 2.96 26.09
N VAL A 172 -12.03 3.58 27.18
CA VAL A 172 -13.32 4.26 27.24
C VAL A 172 -13.28 5.53 26.41
N THR A 173 -13.59 5.38 25.13
CA THR A 173 -13.59 6.43 24.09
C THR A 173 -14.86 6.22 23.30
N THR A 174 -15.81 7.14 23.41
CA THR A 174 -17.15 6.95 22.81
C THR A 174 -17.18 7.21 21.31
N THR A 175 -16.09 7.74 20.74
CA THR A 175 -15.93 8.00 19.31
C THR A 175 -14.63 7.43 18.78
N ILE A 176 -14.65 7.06 17.50
CA ILE A 176 -13.50 6.52 16.77
C ILE A 176 -12.36 7.53 16.69
N ALA A 177 -12.68 8.79 16.38
CA ALA A 177 -11.69 9.87 16.30
C ALA A 177 -10.96 10.09 17.64
N ALA A 178 -11.66 10.00 18.77
CA ALA A 178 -11.03 10.13 20.08
C ALA A 178 -10.08 8.95 20.38
N ARG A 179 -10.45 7.72 20.00
CA ARG A 179 -9.59 6.55 20.15
C ARG A 179 -8.33 6.69 19.28
N LEU A 180 -8.47 7.08 18.01
CA LEU A 180 -7.32 7.30 17.13
C LEU A 180 -6.38 8.40 17.66
N ALA A 181 -6.93 9.51 18.16
CA ALA A 181 -6.13 10.61 18.72
C ALA A 181 -5.28 10.16 19.93
N GLU A 182 -5.83 9.31 20.79
CA GLU A 182 -5.07 8.68 21.88
C GLU A 182 -4.00 7.73 21.35
N LEU A 183 -4.33 6.90 20.35
CA LEU A 183 -3.37 5.98 19.74
C LEU A 183 -2.16 6.73 19.16
N ASN A 184 -2.41 7.82 18.42
CA ASN A 184 -1.37 8.68 17.84
C ASN A 184 -0.57 9.45 18.91
N THR A 185 -1.21 9.86 20.02
CA THR A 185 -0.51 10.50 21.14
C THR A 185 0.54 9.55 21.72
N ARG A 186 0.16 8.30 22.00
CA ARG A 186 1.07 7.25 22.50
C ARG A 186 2.16 6.87 21.50
N ALA A 187 1.81 6.82 20.21
CA ALA A 187 2.79 6.57 19.14
C ALA A 187 3.88 7.64 19.14
N ARG A 188 3.50 8.92 19.27
CA ARG A 188 4.43 10.04 19.34
C ARG A 188 5.38 9.97 20.54
N GLU A 189 4.88 9.56 21.70
CA GLU A 189 5.69 9.43 22.94
C GLU A 189 6.84 8.41 22.80
N VAL A 190 6.65 7.37 21.98
CA VAL A 190 7.69 6.37 21.72
C VAL A 190 8.43 6.59 20.40
N ASN A 191 8.20 7.71 19.74
CA ASN A 191 8.71 8.00 18.40
C ASN A 191 8.38 6.86 17.41
N ALA A 192 7.11 6.47 17.33
CA ALA A 192 6.53 5.61 16.31
C ALA A 192 5.82 6.46 15.23
N PRO A 193 5.60 5.94 14.02
CA PRO A 193 4.78 6.63 13.02
C PRO A 193 3.35 6.84 13.52
N GLU A 194 2.71 7.94 13.11
CA GLU A 194 1.30 8.23 13.42
C GLU A 194 0.39 7.74 12.29
N ALA A 195 -0.85 7.37 12.61
CA ALA A 195 -1.84 6.93 11.65
C ALA A 195 -2.71 8.08 11.13
N ASP A 196 -2.83 8.18 9.81
CA ASP A 196 -3.71 9.11 9.10
C ASP A 196 -4.96 8.37 8.61
N ALA A 197 -6.12 8.80 9.12
CA ALA A 197 -7.43 8.25 8.78
C ALA A 197 -8.30 9.24 8.02
N ALA A 198 -7.71 10.26 7.38
CA ALA A 198 -8.46 11.24 6.59
C ALA A 198 -9.37 10.54 5.57
N GLY A 199 -10.67 10.88 5.56
CA GLY A 199 -11.67 10.27 4.68
C GLY A 199 -12.27 8.94 5.16
N LEU A 200 -11.98 8.51 6.41
CA LEU A 200 -12.62 7.36 7.06
C LEU A 200 -13.65 7.78 8.12
N GLU A 201 -14.52 8.75 7.82
CA GLU A 201 -15.53 9.19 8.78
C GLU A 201 -16.63 8.12 8.97
N THR A 202 -16.79 7.66 10.21
CA THR A 202 -17.86 6.72 10.57
C THR A 202 -18.35 6.99 12.00
N THR A 203 -19.54 6.44 12.31
CA THR A 203 -20.24 6.64 13.57
C THR A 203 -20.25 5.35 14.39
N GLY A 204 -20.60 5.46 15.67
CA GLY A 204 -20.71 4.32 16.58
C GLY A 204 -19.63 4.33 17.64
N THR A 205 -19.86 3.54 18.69
CA THR A 205 -18.97 3.45 19.84
C THR A 205 -18.11 2.21 19.74
N PRO A 206 -16.77 2.38 19.70
CA PRO A 206 -15.85 1.26 19.85
C PRO A 206 -15.96 0.65 21.26
N ALA A 207 -16.00 -0.66 21.35
CA ALA A 207 -16.08 -1.43 22.59
C ALA A 207 -14.89 -1.12 23.50
N SER A 208 -15.17 -0.99 24.80
CA SER A 208 -14.14 -0.94 25.83
C SER A 208 -13.65 -2.35 26.16
N TYR A 209 -12.52 -2.41 26.86
CA TYR A 209 -11.89 -3.66 27.29
C TYR A 209 -11.85 -3.70 28.82
N ASP A 210 -12.02 -4.89 29.39
CA ASP A 210 -11.78 -5.11 30.81
C ASP A 210 -10.29 -5.05 31.15
N THR A 211 -9.94 -4.96 32.45
CA THR A 211 -8.54 -4.85 32.89
C THR A 211 -7.72 -6.15 32.79
N THR A 212 -8.23 -7.18 32.12
CA THR A 212 -7.52 -8.42 31.84
C THR A 212 -7.10 -8.55 30.38
N ASP A 213 -7.67 -7.76 29.46
CA ASP A 213 -7.34 -7.76 28.03
C ASP A 213 -6.65 -6.46 27.58
N TYR A 214 -5.45 -6.60 27.01
CA TYR A 214 -4.63 -5.49 26.56
C TYR A 214 -4.21 -5.69 25.10
N PRO A 215 -5.12 -5.46 24.13
CA PRO A 215 -4.78 -5.56 22.72
C PRO A 215 -3.65 -4.59 22.35
N THR A 216 -2.88 -4.95 21.33
CA THR A 216 -1.84 -4.06 20.83
C THR A 216 -2.47 -2.84 20.16
N GLN A 217 -1.74 -1.72 20.09
CA GLN A 217 -2.24 -0.55 19.37
C GLN A 217 -2.51 -0.83 17.89
N LEU A 218 -1.75 -1.75 17.29
CA LEU A 218 -1.95 -2.17 15.91
C LEU A 218 -3.29 -2.91 15.75
N ASP A 219 -3.57 -3.88 16.64
CA ASP A 219 -4.86 -4.59 16.64
C ASP A 219 -6.03 -3.62 16.85
N LEU A 220 -5.87 -2.66 17.76
CA LEU A 220 -6.86 -1.61 17.99
C LEU A 220 -7.11 -0.78 16.72
N LEU A 221 -6.07 -0.36 15.99
CA LEU A 221 -6.22 0.40 14.74
C LEU A 221 -7.00 -0.40 13.69
N HIS A 222 -6.64 -1.67 13.52
CA HIS A 222 -7.28 -2.57 12.57
C HIS A 222 -8.78 -2.73 12.87
N ARG A 223 -9.12 -3.09 14.11
CA ARG A 223 -10.51 -3.31 14.55
C ARG A 223 -11.34 -2.03 14.56
N LEU A 224 -10.71 -0.88 14.72
CA LEU A 224 -11.36 0.42 14.81
C LEU A 224 -12.08 0.82 13.51
N TYR A 225 -11.51 0.46 12.36
CA TYR A 225 -12.01 0.84 11.03
C TYR A 225 -12.48 -0.34 10.16
N ALA A 226 -12.40 -1.57 10.65
CA ALA A 226 -12.78 -2.77 9.88
C ALA A 226 -14.23 -2.78 9.35
N HIS A 227 -15.14 -2.05 9.99
CA HIS A 227 -16.54 -1.92 9.54
C HIS A 227 -16.75 -0.82 8.48
N HIS A 228 -15.71 -0.05 8.14
CA HIS A 228 -15.82 1.05 7.19
C HIS A 228 -16.05 0.50 5.77
N PRO A 229 -16.98 1.07 4.97
CA PRO A 229 -17.35 0.51 3.66
C PRO A 229 -16.21 0.45 2.65
N HIS A 230 -15.15 1.24 2.83
CA HIS A 230 -13.98 1.26 1.94
C HIS A 230 -13.00 0.10 2.18
N MET A 231 -13.18 -0.71 3.24
CA MET A 231 -12.29 -1.81 3.62
C MET A 231 -10.81 -1.40 3.66
N PRO A 232 -10.41 -0.55 4.63
CA PRO A 232 -9.05 -0.03 4.69
C PRO A 232 -8.05 -1.12 5.13
N LEU A 233 -6.97 -1.29 4.37
CA LEU A 233 -5.76 -1.99 4.80
C LEU A 233 -4.70 -0.99 5.25
N TRP A 234 -4.13 -1.17 6.43
CA TRP A 234 -3.19 -0.23 7.03
C TRP A 234 -1.73 -0.58 6.74
N TYR A 235 -0.96 0.39 6.25
CA TYR A 235 0.44 0.23 5.89
C TYR A 235 1.31 1.32 6.49
N GLU A 236 2.55 0.98 6.81
CA GLU A 236 3.59 1.98 7.00
C GLU A 236 4.08 2.48 5.64
N VAL A 237 4.01 3.79 5.42
CA VAL A 237 4.49 4.47 4.23
C VAL A 237 5.75 5.26 4.62
N PRO A 238 6.94 4.81 4.20
CA PRO A 238 8.17 5.55 4.43
C PRO A 238 8.21 6.85 3.60
N HIS A 239 8.58 7.96 4.23
CA HIS A 239 8.78 9.24 3.55
C HIS A 239 10.00 9.98 4.11
N LYS A 240 11.03 10.14 3.27
CA LYS A 240 12.31 10.76 3.63
C LYS A 240 12.92 10.08 4.86
N ASP A 241 13.20 10.80 5.93
CA ASP A 241 13.74 10.31 7.19
C ASP A 241 12.67 9.94 8.24
N ALA A 242 11.41 9.83 7.82
CA ALA A 242 10.26 9.47 8.67
C ALA A 242 9.36 8.42 7.99
N SER A 243 8.30 8.02 8.70
CA SER A 243 7.22 7.20 8.16
C SER A 243 5.89 7.62 8.77
N VAL A 244 4.81 7.35 8.05
CA VAL A 244 3.41 7.59 8.44
C VAL A 244 2.66 6.27 8.24
N ILE A 245 1.62 6.02 9.03
CA ILE A 245 0.71 4.90 8.80
C ILE A 245 -0.47 5.43 7.99
N GLU A 246 -0.63 4.93 6.76
CA GLU A 246 -1.72 5.30 5.86
C GLU A 246 -2.55 4.06 5.53
N TYR A 247 -3.72 4.25 4.94
CA TYR A 247 -4.57 3.14 4.51
C TYR A 247 -4.71 3.08 2.99
N THR A 248 -4.88 1.86 2.47
CA THR A 248 -5.32 1.62 1.10
C THR A 248 -6.78 1.15 1.10
N PRO A 249 -7.71 1.87 0.47
CA PRO A 249 -9.11 1.47 0.40
C PRO A 249 -9.32 0.40 -0.68
N LEU A 250 -9.72 -0.81 -0.30
CA LEU A 250 -9.95 -1.90 -1.25
C LEU A 250 -11.32 -1.87 -1.93
N ASN A 251 -12.29 -1.18 -1.33
CA ASN A 251 -13.66 -1.11 -1.82
C ASN A 251 -14.10 0.33 -2.16
N ARG A 252 -13.14 1.19 -2.54
CA ARG A 252 -13.48 2.49 -3.13
C ARG A 252 -13.54 2.36 -4.65
N PRO A 253 -14.69 2.57 -5.30
CA PRO A 253 -14.77 2.53 -6.75
C PRO A 253 -13.90 3.61 -7.41
N VAL A 254 -13.20 3.23 -8.47
CA VAL A 254 -12.40 4.15 -9.31
C VAL A 254 -12.97 4.23 -10.72
N THR A 255 -12.61 5.27 -11.48
CA THR A 255 -13.03 5.41 -12.88
C THR A 255 -11.89 5.07 -13.83
N MET A 256 -12.22 4.43 -14.95
CA MET A 256 -11.26 4.14 -16.02
C MET A 256 -11.52 5.10 -17.19
N GLY A 257 -10.48 5.79 -17.64
CA GLY A 257 -10.52 6.69 -18.79
C GLY A 257 -9.63 6.20 -19.94
N ALA A 258 -9.70 6.89 -21.07
CA ALA A 258 -8.84 6.65 -22.21
C ALA A 258 -8.26 7.98 -22.75
N ALA A 259 -6.94 8.10 -22.73
CA ALA A 259 -6.22 9.30 -23.12
C ALA A 259 -6.21 9.49 -24.66
N THR A 260 -5.79 10.68 -25.11
CA THR A 260 -5.71 11.03 -26.54
C THR A 260 -4.68 10.23 -27.34
N ASP A 261 -3.77 9.51 -26.69
CA ASP A 261 -2.79 8.62 -27.31
C ASP A 261 -3.23 7.14 -27.31
N GLY A 262 -4.38 6.83 -26.70
CA GLY A 262 -4.91 5.48 -26.57
C GLY A 262 -4.54 4.79 -25.25
N THR A 263 -3.79 5.44 -24.37
CA THR A 263 -3.42 4.90 -23.05
C THR A 263 -4.63 4.86 -22.13
N LEU A 264 -4.89 3.73 -21.48
CA LEU A 264 -5.90 3.66 -20.41
C LEU A 264 -5.42 4.43 -19.19
N THR A 265 -6.34 5.07 -18.48
CA THR A 265 -6.03 5.80 -17.24
C THR A 265 -6.96 5.34 -16.14
N ILE A 266 -6.46 5.36 -14.90
CA ILE A 266 -7.30 5.22 -13.71
C ILE A 266 -7.37 6.57 -13.02
N THR A 267 -8.57 7.01 -12.67
CA THR A 267 -8.78 8.22 -11.87
C THR A 267 -9.30 7.84 -10.49
N ASP A 268 -8.51 8.19 -9.48
CA ASP A 268 -8.84 7.99 -8.05
C ASP A 268 -8.64 9.31 -7.30
N GLN A 269 -9.72 9.82 -6.69
CA GLN A 269 -9.76 11.12 -5.99
C GLN A 269 -9.09 12.29 -6.75
N GLY A 270 -9.24 12.32 -8.08
CA GLY A 270 -8.67 13.35 -8.95
C GLY A 270 -7.22 13.10 -9.39
N THR A 271 -6.56 12.06 -8.87
CA THR A 271 -5.27 11.60 -9.37
C THR A 271 -5.47 10.70 -10.58
N VAL A 272 -4.87 11.07 -11.71
CA VAL A 272 -4.94 10.31 -12.96
C VAL A 272 -3.64 9.53 -13.14
N THR A 273 -3.74 8.20 -13.11
CA THR A 273 -2.61 7.28 -13.26
C THR A 273 -2.68 6.60 -14.63
N PRO A 274 -1.66 6.75 -15.50
CA PRO A 274 -1.62 6.04 -16.77
C PRO A 274 -1.40 4.53 -16.55
N ALA A 275 -1.93 3.73 -17.46
CA ALA A 275 -1.77 2.29 -17.45
C ALA A 275 -0.30 1.88 -17.56
N ILE A 276 0.04 0.76 -16.92
CA ILE A 276 1.34 0.13 -17.07
C ILE A 276 1.25 -0.81 -18.29
N PRO A 277 2.13 -0.66 -19.30
CA PRO A 277 2.16 -1.59 -20.42
C PRO A 277 2.49 -3.00 -19.92
N ALA A 278 1.63 -3.97 -20.21
CA ALA A 278 1.79 -5.35 -19.75
C ALA A 278 3.10 -5.98 -20.24
N SER A 279 3.65 -5.52 -21.37
CA SER A 279 4.95 -5.97 -21.89
C SER A 279 6.14 -5.61 -21.01
N LEU A 280 6.00 -4.64 -20.11
CA LEU A 280 7.04 -4.23 -19.15
C LEU A 280 6.96 -4.99 -17.83
N VAL A 281 5.84 -5.68 -17.59
CA VAL A 281 5.59 -6.44 -16.36
C VAL A 281 6.02 -7.89 -16.58
N GLU A 282 6.66 -8.48 -15.59
CA GLU A 282 7.03 -9.90 -15.58
C GLU A 282 5.90 -10.72 -14.95
N THR A 283 5.58 -11.84 -15.59
CA THR A 283 4.70 -12.89 -15.06
C THR A 283 5.50 -14.19 -14.93
N ASP A 284 4.87 -15.21 -14.37
CA ASP A 284 5.38 -16.58 -14.45
C ASP A 284 5.50 -17.05 -15.92
N ASP A 285 6.31 -18.08 -16.15
CA ASP A 285 6.63 -18.61 -17.48
C ASP A 285 5.39 -19.18 -18.19
N ASP A 286 4.42 -19.70 -17.42
CA ASP A 286 3.18 -20.30 -17.93
C ASP A 286 2.03 -19.29 -18.06
N PHE A 287 2.21 -18.04 -17.60
CA PHE A 287 1.19 -16.99 -17.55
C PHE A 287 -0.08 -17.46 -16.82
N THR A 288 0.10 -17.93 -15.59
CA THR A 288 -0.96 -18.52 -14.76
C THR A 288 -1.89 -17.44 -14.22
N LEU A 289 -3.20 -17.69 -14.31
CA LEU A 289 -4.24 -16.85 -13.73
C LEU A 289 -4.90 -17.59 -12.58
N THR A 290 -5.02 -16.90 -11.45
CA THR A 290 -5.74 -17.37 -10.27
C THR A 290 -7.24 -17.18 -10.49
N VAL A 291 -7.99 -18.27 -10.32
CA VAL A 291 -9.44 -18.23 -10.17
C VAL A 291 -9.74 -18.06 -8.68
N PRO A 292 -10.41 -16.98 -8.26
CA PRO A 292 -10.67 -16.72 -6.85
C PRO A 292 -11.58 -17.80 -6.26
N GLU A 293 -11.37 -18.12 -4.98
CA GLU A 293 -12.36 -18.87 -4.21
C GLU A 293 -13.59 -17.96 -4.02
N PRO A 294 -14.81 -18.43 -4.37
CA PRO A 294 -15.98 -17.56 -4.42
C PRO A 294 -16.37 -17.08 -3.03
N LEU A 295 -16.49 -15.77 -2.83
CA LEU A 295 -16.90 -15.13 -1.58
C LEU A 295 -18.31 -14.53 -1.73
N THR A 296 -19.25 -15.08 -0.98
CA THR A 296 -20.68 -14.76 -1.16
C THR A 296 -21.22 -13.74 -0.15
N GLN A 297 -20.47 -13.50 0.92
CA GLN A 297 -20.84 -12.55 1.97
C GLN A 297 -19.62 -12.01 2.72
N ILE A 298 -19.82 -10.89 3.39
CA ILE A 298 -18.88 -10.29 4.34
C ILE A 298 -19.49 -10.43 5.73
N THR A 299 -18.75 -11.06 6.64
CA THR A 299 -19.11 -11.19 8.06
C THR A 299 -18.24 -10.25 8.88
N LEU A 300 -18.89 -9.34 9.58
CA LEU A 300 -18.27 -8.47 10.56
C LEU A 300 -18.51 -9.05 11.96
N LYS A 301 -17.45 -9.51 12.62
CA LYS A 301 -17.44 -9.84 14.05
C LYS A 301 -17.38 -8.54 14.84
N ALA A 302 -18.55 -8.04 15.19
CA ALA A 302 -18.76 -6.77 15.89
C ALA A 302 -19.00 -7.02 17.38
N LYS A 303 -19.51 -6.01 18.08
CA LYS A 303 -19.81 -6.07 19.50
C LYS A 303 -21.25 -5.68 19.79
N LYS A 304 -21.87 -6.32 20.76
CA LYS A 304 -23.12 -5.86 21.37
C LYS A 304 -22.84 -5.33 22.78
N ALA A 305 -23.43 -4.19 23.10
CA ALA A 305 -23.31 -3.61 24.42
C ALA A 305 -24.30 -4.27 25.39
N THR A 306 -23.79 -4.72 26.53
CA THR A 306 -24.54 -5.32 27.64
C THR A 306 -24.26 -4.55 28.92
N ALA A 307 -25.12 -4.72 29.93
CA ALA A 307 -24.91 -4.12 31.24
C ALA A 307 -25.22 -5.14 32.34
N ASP A 308 -24.43 -5.13 33.40
CA ASP A 308 -24.69 -5.95 34.59
C ASP A 308 -25.81 -5.37 35.48
N ASP A 309 -26.12 -6.09 36.56
CA ASP A 309 -27.15 -5.68 37.53
C ASP A 309 -26.85 -4.33 38.20
N ASP A 310 -25.57 -3.93 38.24
CA ASP A 310 -25.10 -2.66 38.79
C ASP A 310 -25.09 -1.52 37.72
N GLY A 311 -25.43 -1.84 36.47
CA GLY A 311 -25.47 -0.92 35.34
C GLY A 311 -24.11 -0.59 34.74
N VAL A 312 -23.10 -1.43 34.98
CA VAL A 312 -21.76 -1.33 34.38
C VAL A 312 -21.79 -1.96 32.99
N LEU A 313 -21.26 -1.23 32.01
CA LEU A 313 -21.20 -1.62 30.61
C LEU A 313 -20.14 -2.70 30.38
N SER A 314 -20.51 -3.68 29.56
CA SER A 314 -19.63 -4.70 28.99
C SER A 314 -19.97 -4.92 27.51
N PHE A 315 -19.07 -5.60 26.79
CA PHE A 315 -19.24 -5.87 25.37
C PHE A 315 -19.07 -7.36 25.10
N GLU A 316 -20.08 -7.95 24.50
CA GLU A 316 -20.08 -9.35 24.06
C GLU A 316 -19.95 -9.41 22.53
N ASP A 317 -19.59 -10.59 22.02
CA ASP A 317 -19.50 -10.80 20.57
C ASP A 317 -20.89 -10.70 19.91
N ASP A 318 -20.90 -10.03 18.75
CA ASP A 318 -22.05 -9.93 17.85
C ASP A 318 -21.56 -10.11 16.41
N GLU A 319 -22.48 -10.42 15.50
CA GLU A 319 -22.17 -10.59 14.08
C GLU A 319 -23.14 -9.82 13.19
N THR A 320 -22.57 -9.12 12.21
CA THR A 320 -23.36 -8.45 11.16
C THR A 320 -22.88 -8.94 9.80
N GLN A 321 -23.81 -9.34 8.94
CA GLN A 321 -23.50 -9.87 7.62
C GLN A 321 -23.99 -8.94 6.50
N MET A 322 -23.21 -8.86 5.42
CA MET A 322 -23.57 -8.17 4.18
C MET A 322 -23.34 -9.13 3.01
N GLY A 323 -24.43 -9.50 2.31
CA GLY A 323 -24.37 -10.42 1.17
C GLY A 323 -24.20 -9.75 -0.19
N ASP A 324 -24.15 -10.57 -1.23
CA ASP A 324 -23.96 -10.21 -2.65
C ASP A 324 -25.18 -9.55 -3.32
N ARG A 325 -26.35 -9.60 -2.66
CA ARG A 325 -27.62 -9.03 -3.16
C ARG A 325 -28.07 -9.58 -4.52
N GLY A 326 -27.72 -10.82 -4.85
CA GLY A 326 -28.09 -11.46 -6.11
C GLY A 326 -27.28 -10.99 -7.32
N LEU A 327 -26.11 -10.38 -7.10
CA LEU A 327 -25.14 -10.11 -8.17
C LEU A 327 -24.33 -11.35 -8.56
N LEU A 328 -24.24 -12.33 -7.66
CA LEU A 328 -23.56 -13.60 -7.91
C LEU A 328 -24.54 -14.69 -8.37
N PRO A 329 -24.10 -15.62 -9.24
CA PRO A 329 -24.89 -16.79 -9.64
C PRO A 329 -25.40 -17.65 -8.46
N GLU A 330 -26.63 -18.15 -8.56
CA GLU A 330 -27.28 -18.97 -7.51
C GLU A 330 -26.50 -20.24 -7.13
N ASN A 331 -25.74 -20.81 -8.07
CA ASN A 331 -24.92 -22.00 -7.79
C ASN A 331 -23.70 -21.69 -6.90
N LEU A 332 -23.20 -20.45 -6.89
CA LEU A 332 -22.09 -20.04 -6.02
C LEU A 332 -22.57 -19.77 -4.59
N THR A 333 -23.78 -19.22 -4.43
CA THR A 333 -24.36 -18.95 -3.10
C THR A 333 -24.77 -20.22 -2.33
N ALA A 334 -24.83 -21.38 -3.01
CA ALA A 334 -25.19 -22.66 -2.39
C ALA A 334 -24.11 -23.21 -1.43
N THR A 335 -22.84 -22.82 -1.59
CA THR A 335 -21.72 -23.30 -0.76
C THR A 335 -21.28 -22.33 0.33
N GLN A 336 -21.91 -21.15 0.42
CA GLN A 336 -21.69 -20.06 1.40
C GLN A 336 -20.25 -19.96 1.94
N SER A 337 -19.41 -19.16 1.26
CA SER A 337 -18.11 -18.72 1.79
C SER A 337 -18.19 -17.25 2.22
N SER A 338 -17.45 -16.89 3.27
CA SER A 338 -17.51 -15.59 3.91
C SER A 338 -16.14 -14.96 4.09
N PHE A 339 -16.03 -13.70 3.73
CA PHE A 339 -14.92 -12.83 4.10
C PHE A 339 -15.14 -12.31 5.52
N THR A 340 -14.24 -12.54 6.46
CA THR A 340 -14.48 -12.26 7.90
C THR A 340 -13.57 -11.17 8.43
N LEU A 341 -14.15 -10.16 9.07
CA LEU A 341 -13.42 -9.03 9.65
C LEU A 341 -13.77 -8.85 11.13
N GLU A 342 -12.77 -8.59 11.96
CA GLU A 342 -12.97 -8.24 13.38
C GLU A 342 -13.10 -6.74 13.56
N SER A 343 -14.15 -6.28 14.26
CA SER A 343 -14.31 -4.87 14.61
C SER A 343 -14.78 -4.69 16.05
N ASP A 344 -14.26 -3.64 16.68
CA ASP A 344 -14.68 -3.25 18.03
C ASP A 344 -16.02 -2.50 18.02
N ILE A 345 -16.63 -2.27 16.86
CA ILE A 345 -17.80 -1.39 16.78
C ILE A 345 -19.03 -2.02 17.43
N ALA A 346 -19.75 -1.22 18.24
CA ALA A 346 -21.03 -1.63 18.79
C ALA A 346 -22.14 -1.60 17.72
N THR A 347 -22.74 -2.75 17.42
CA THR A 347 -23.85 -2.91 16.45
C THR A 347 -25.22 -3.02 17.12
N GLN A 348 -25.26 -3.43 18.39
CA GLN A 348 -26.47 -3.63 19.17
C GLN A 348 -26.34 -3.07 20.59
N ASP A 349 -27.46 -2.61 21.16
CA ASP A 349 -27.57 -2.09 22.54
C ASP A 349 -28.64 -2.88 23.31
N ASP A 350 -28.21 -3.85 24.11
CA ASP A 350 -29.06 -4.66 25.00
C ASP A 350 -29.08 -4.10 26.44
N THR A 351 -28.56 -2.89 26.65
CA THR A 351 -28.37 -2.30 27.98
C THR A 351 -29.62 -1.58 28.51
N GLY A 352 -30.72 -1.54 27.75
CA GLY A 352 -31.87 -0.68 28.07
C GLY A 352 -31.53 0.82 27.99
N GLY A 353 -30.62 1.19 27.09
CA GLY A 353 -30.21 2.57 26.82
C GLY A 353 -29.18 3.15 27.80
N ILE A 354 -28.52 2.33 28.61
CA ILE A 354 -27.38 2.77 29.44
C ILE A 354 -26.25 3.28 28.55
N LEU A 355 -25.95 2.59 27.45
CA LEU A 355 -24.95 3.00 26.47
C LEU A 355 -25.24 4.41 25.94
N GLY A 356 -26.47 4.67 25.49
CA GLY A 356 -26.89 6.00 25.02
C GLY A 356 -26.76 7.08 26.10
N ARG A 357 -27.12 6.78 27.36
CA ARG A 357 -26.92 7.71 28.49
C ARG A 357 -25.43 7.93 28.80
N ALA A 358 -24.55 7.01 28.41
CA ALA A 358 -23.09 7.11 28.54
C ALA A 358 -22.45 7.80 27.32
N ASN A 359 -23.26 8.48 26.49
CA ASN A 359 -22.87 9.13 25.23
C ASN A 359 -22.36 8.15 24.16
N GLY A 360 -22.74 6.88 24.25
CA GLY A 360 -22.46 5.88 23.23
C GLY A 360 -23.53 5.83 22.13
N THR A 361 -23.17 5.27 20.99
CA THR A 361 -24.07 5.05 19.84
C THR A 361 -23.77 3.71 19.18
N ILE A 362 -24.76 3.13 18.51
CA ILE A 362 -24.57 1.93 17.69
C ILE A 362 -24.31 2.30 16.23
N TRP A 363 -23.51 1.49 15.56
CA TRP A 363 -23.33 1.54 14.11
C TRP A 363 -24.25 0.52 13.45
N THR A 364 -24.85 0.89 12.32
CA THR A 364 -25.58 -0.05 11.47
C THR A 364 -25.21 0.17 10.02
N PRO A 365 -25.05 -0.89 9.20
CA PRO A 365 -24.73 -0.73 7.80
C PRO A 365 -25.88 -0.03 7.07
N SER A 366 -25.56 1.06 6.38
CA SER A 366 -26.50 1.76 5.51
C SER A 366 -26.84 0.93 4.27
N GLU A 367 -27.87 1.29 3.53
CA GLU A 367 -28.18 0.63 2.25
C GLU A 367 -27.04 0.82 1.23
N GLN A 368 -26.39 1.99 1.24
CA GLN A 368 -25.24 2.26 0.40
C GLN A 368 -24.04 1.38 0.77
N ASN A 369 -23.82 1.11 2.06
CA ASN A 369 -22.77 0.18 2.51
C ASN A 369 -23.04 -1.23 1.98
N ARG A 370 -24.30 -1.68 2.01
CA ARG A 370 -24.70 -2.99 1.46
C ARG A 370 -24.51 -3.08 -0.05
N ILE A 371 -24.81 -2.01 -0.79
CA ILE A 371 -24.57 -1.93 -2.25
C ILE A 371 -23.07 -1.98 -2.54
N ALA A 372 -22.26 -1.22 -1.80
CA ALA A 372 -20.82 -1.22 -1.95
C ALA A 372 -20.20 -2.59 -1.63
N ALA A 373 -20.67 -3.27 -0.58
CA ALA A 373 -20.25 -4.63 -0.25
C ALA A 373 -20.59 -5.62 -1.38
N ALA A 374 -21.81 -5.56 -1.93
CA ALA A 374 -22.22 -6.42 -3.04
C ALA A 374 -21.38 -6.21 -4.31
N ARG A 375 -21.11 -4.95 -4.68
CA ARG A 375 -20.25 -4.60 -5.82
C ARG A 375 -18.81 -5.09 -5.62
N TRP A 376 -18.33 -5.08 -4.39
CA TRP A 376 -17.01 -5.60 -4.05
C TRP A 376 -16.94 -7.11 -4.22
N LEU A 377 -17.90 -7.86 -3.66
CA LEU A 377 -18.01 -9.31 -3.82
C LEU A 377 -18.09 -9.71 -5.30
N GLU A 378 -18.91 -9.00 -6.10
CA GLU A 378 -18.94 -9.18 -7.55
C GLU A 378 -17.56 -8.94 -8.20
N THR A 379 -16.84 -7.90 -7.77
CA THR A 379 -15.53 -7.55 -8.34
C THR A 379 -14.48 -8.61 -8.05
N ILE A 380 -14.36 -9.04 -6.79
CA ILE A 380 -13.33 -10.00 -6.37
C ILE A 380 -13.59 -11.40 -6.94
N ASP A 381 -14.85 -11.82 -7.04
CA ASP A 381 -15.20 -13.16 -7.56
C ASP A 381 -15.11 -13.26 -9.09
N ARG A 382 -15.34 -12.16 -9.80
CA ARG A 382 -15.32 -12.16 -11.28
C ARG A 382 -13.93 -11.87 -11.86
N ARG A 383 -13.02 -11.27 -11.08
CA ARG A 383 -11.72 -10.84 -11.61
C ARG A 383 -10.67 -11.92 -11.40
N LEU A 384 -10.17 -12.45 -12.52
CA LEU A 384 -8.99 -13.29 -12.54
C LEU A 384 -7.74 -12.41 -12.35
N THR A 385 -6.82 -12.84 -11.50
CA THR A 385 -5.56 -12.14 -11.24
C THR A 385 -4.39 -12.99 -11.72
N PRO A 386 -3.35 -12.40 -12.35
CA PRO A 386 -2.11 -13.13 -12.59
C PRO A 386 -1.50 -13.59 -11.26
N GLU A 387 -1.04 -14.84 -11.20
CA GLU A 387 -0.49 -15.44 -9.97
C GLU A 387 0.77 -14.72 -9.49
N THR A 388 1.63 -14.33 -10.44
CA THR A 388 2.86 -13.59 -10.14
C THR A 388 2.95 -12.34 -11.01
N ILE A 389 3.19 -11.20 -10.37
CA ILE A 389 3.49 -9.94 -11.02
C ILE A 389 4.79 -9.39 -10.46
N VAL A 390 5.77 -9.17 -11.33
CA VAL A 390 7.05 -8.57 -10.93
C VAL A 390 7.29 -7.27 -11.68
N PHE A 391 7.50 -6.20 -10.91
CA PHE A 391 8.04 -4.95 -11.40
C PHE A 391 9.57 -5.03 -11.35
N ASP A 392 10.21 -5.15 -12.52
CA ASP A 392 11.67 -5.22 -12.64
C ASP A 392 12.24 -3.85 -13.03
N GLY A 393 13.15 -3.32 -12.20
CA GLY A 393 13.80 -2.02 -12.40
C GLY A 393 14.59 -1.87 -13.70
N ARG A 394 14.84 -2.97 -14.42
CA ARG A 394 15.48 -2.97 -15.75
C ARG A 394 14.47 -2.72 -16.88
N LYS A 395 13.18 -2.98 -16.64
CA LYS A 395 12.08 -2.83 -17.60
C LYS A 395 11.27 -1.56 -17.34
N ILE A 396 10.95 -1.30 -16.08
CA ILE A 396 10.29 -0.07 -15.62
C ILE A 396 11.32 0.67 -14.79
N ASP A 397 11.69 1.88 -15.18
CA ASP A 397 12.70 2.61 -14.41
C ASP A 397 12.09 3.03 -13.06
N PRO A 398 12.70 2.68 -11.91
CA PRO A 398 12.26 3.19 -10.61
C PRO A 398 12.27 4.71 -10.52
N ALA A 399 12.99 5.36 -11.43
CA ALA A 399 13.01 6.80 -11.55
C ALA A 399 11.66 7.35 -12.05
N ASP A 400 11.05 6.66 -13.01
CA ASP A 400 9.83 7.07 -13.69
C ASP A 400 8.58 6.63 -12.92
N ARG A 401 8.64 5.47 -12.26
CA ARG A 401 7.53 4.88 -11.48
C ARG A 401 8.01 4.40 -10.09
N PRO A 402 8.52 5.30 -9.23
CA PRO A 402 9.08 4.93 -7.94
C PRO A 402 8.09 4.28 -6.97
N GLU A 403 6.81 4.59 -7.10
CA GLU A 403 5.72 4.01 -6.32
C GLU A 403 5.68 2.48 -6.43
N LEU A 404 6.05 1.89 -7.57
CA LEU A 404 6.05 0.44 -7.80
C LEU A 404 7.12 -0.32 -6.99
N TYR A 405 8.07 0.40 -6.40
CA TYR A 405 9.21 -0.16 -5.68
C TYR A 405 9.18 0.15 -4.18
N ARG A 406 8.10 0.72 -3.67
CA ARG A 406 7.90 0.94 -2.23
C ARG A 406 7.47 -0.34 -1.53
N THR A 407 7.68 -0.40 -0.21
CA THR A 407 7.15 -1.48 0.65
C THR A 407 5.74 -1.15 1.16
N SER A 408 4.97 -0.49 0.30
CA SER A 408 3.58 -0.08 0.52
C SER A 408 2.87 -0.03 -0.84
N PRO A 409 1.54 -0.07 -0.88
CA PRO A 409 0.79 -0.07 -2.14
C PRO A 409 1.12 1.14 -3.04
N PRO A 410 1.28 0.95 -4.37
CA PRO A 410 1.64 2.01 -5.34
C PRO A 410 0.47 2.93 -5.74
N GLY A 411 -0.68 2.84 -5.06
CA GLY A 411 -1.95 3.37 -5.53
C GLY A 411 -2.62 2.46 -6.57
N VAL A 412 -3.77 2.90 -7.10
CA VAL A 412 -4.56 2.11 -8.05
C VAL A 412 -4.03 2.30 -9.48
N PHE A 413 -3.89 1.20 -10.21
CA PHE A 413 -3.40 1.18 -11.60
C PHE A 413 -4.13 0.13 -12.45
N THR A 414 -3.84 0.11 -13.75
CA THR A 414 -4.32 -0.91 -14.68
C THR A 414 -3.18 -1.40 -15.57
N LEU A 415 -3.32 -2.61 -16.12
CA LEU A 415 -2.38 -3.21 -17.06
C LEU A 415 -2.99 -3.18 -18.46
N GLN A 416 -2.25 -2.66 -19.43
CA GLN A 416 -2.74 -2.51 -20.81
C GLN A 416 -1.96 -3.39 -21.79
N GLY A 417 -2.66 -4.02 -22.73
CA GLY A 417 -2.05 -4.90 -23.73
C GLY A 417 -1.73 -6.31 -23.23
N ALA A 418 -2.29 -6.73 -22.09
CA ALA A 418 -2.13 -8.09 -21.59
C ALA A 418 -2.91 -9.07 -22.48
N ARG A 419 -2.35 -10.25 -22.74
CA ARG A 419 -3.04 -11.30 -23.51
C ARG A 419 -4.38 -11.70 -22.86
N SER A 420 -4.41 -11.74 -21.53
CA SER A 420 -5.62 -12.03 -20.76
C SER A 420 -6.70 -10.96 -20.87
N GLY A 421 -6.37 -9.72 -21.25
CA GLY A 421 -7.34 -8.64 -21.45
C GLY A 421 -8.40 -8.94 -22.52
N THR A 422 -8.16 -9.95 -23.36
CA THR A 422 -9.13 -10.46 -24.35
C THR A 422 -10.15 -11.46 -23.80
N LEU A 423 -9.93 -11.98 -22.59
CA LEU A 423 -10.87 -12.88 -21.93
C LEU A 423 -12.07 -12.08 -21.44
N ALA A 424 -13.28 -12.55 -21.74
CA ALA A 424 -14.52 -11.97 -21.24
C ALA A 424 -15.27 -12.99 -20.38
N ASP A 425 -15.93 -12.51 -19.34
CA ASP A 425 -16.80 -13.31 -18.48
C ASP A 425 -18.18 -13.54 -19.13
N ASP A 426 -19.07 -14.22 -18.40
CA ASP A 426 -20.44 -14.50 -18.83
C ASP A 426 -21.31 -13.23 -18.99
N THR A 427 -20.87 -12.09 -18.46
CA THR A 427 -21.50 -10.78 -18.65
C THR A 427 -20.87 -9.96 -19.78
N SER A 428 -19.96 -10.56 -20.55
CA SER A 428 -19.17 -9.90 -21.60
C SER A 428 -18.26 -8.77 -21.09
N ARG A 429 -17.95 -8.74 -19.80
CA ARG A 429 -16.95 -7.85 -19.19
C ARG A 429 -15.59 -8.53 -19.18
N PRO A 430 -14.46 -7.79 -19.23
CA PRO A 430 -13.15 -8.42 -19.31
C PRO A 430 -12.82 -9.17 -18.00
N ALA A 431 -12.32 -10.40 -18.09
CA ALA A 431 -12.05 -11.23 -16.90
C ALA A 431 -10.80 -10.78 -16.12
N THR A 432 -9.83 -10.14 -16.79
CA THR A 432 -8.61 -9.60 -16.15
C THR A 432 -8.40 -8.11 -16.39
N GLY A 433 -9.15 -7.48 -17.30
CA GLY A 433 -9.07 -6.03 -17.51
C GLY A 433 -9.76 -5.31 -16.36
N GLY A 434 -9.20 -4.20 -15.87
CA GLY A 434 -9.77 -3.48 -14.72
C GLY A 434 -8.73 -2.73 -13.89
N ALA A 435 -9.17 -2.22 -12.75
CA ALA A 435 -8.31 -1.55 -11.78
C ALA A 435 -7.76 -2.56 -10.75
N TYR A 436 -6.50 -2.38 -10.37
CA TYR A 436 -5.78 -3.18 -9.39
C TYR A 436 -4.99 -2.28 -8.44
N THR A 437 -4.71 -2.81 -7.26
CA THR A 437 -3.64 -2.32 -6.38
C THR A 437 -2.78 -3.50 -5.95
N ALA A 438 -1.57 -3.24 -5.47
CA ALA A 438 -0.77 -4.27 -4.79
C ALA A 438 -1.05 -4.23 -3.29
N ILE A 439 -1.37 -5.38 -2.68
CA ILE A 439 -1.67 -5.48 -1.23
C ILE A 439 -0.54 -6.07 -0.41
N GLY A 440 0.47 -6.63 -1.08
CA GLY A 440 1.68 -7.16 -0.46
C GLY A 440 2.69 -7.57 -1.51
N GLY A 441 3.84 -8.06 -1.06
CA GLY A 441 4.89 -8.51 -1.94
C GLY A 441 6.26 -8.65 -1.30
N THR A 442 7.23 -8.96 -2.16
CA THR A 442 8.66 -9.02 -1.84
C THR A 442 9.45 -8.04 -2.68
N LEU A 443 9.98 -6.99 -2.05
CA LEU A 443 10.95 -6.10 -2.68
C LEU A 443 12.38 -6.65 -2.50
N THR A 444 13.10 -6.89 -3.58
CA THR A 444 14.45 -7.45 -3.57
C THR A 444 15.45 -6.54 -4.26
N PHE A 445 16.64 -6.46 -3.71
CA PHE A 445 17.80 -5.82 -4.32
C PHE A 445 18.99 -6.76 -4.31
N GLU A 446 19.58 -6.96 -5.48
CA GLU A 446 20.80 -7.76 -5.66
C GLU A 446 21.71 -7.20 -6.77
N TRP A 447 22.89 -7.82 -6.93
CA TRP A 447 23.81 -7.50 -8.01
C TRP A 447 23.88 -8.64 -9.02
N ALA A 448 23.34 -8.44 -10.21
CA ALA A 448 23.46 -9.36 -11.34
C ALA A 448 24.55 -8.85 -12.30
N ASP A 449 25.66 -9.57 -12.43
CA ASP A 449 26.79 -9.21 -13.32
C ASP A 449 27.24 -7.75 -13.19
N GLN A 450 27.42 -7.29 -11.95
CA GLN A 450 27.80 -5.90 -11.59
C GLN A 450 26.71 -4.84 -11.83
N THR A 451 25.52 -5.25 -12.27
CA THR A 451 24.35 -4.39 -12.41
C THR A 451 23.49 -4.49 -11.17
N PRO A 452 23.12 -3.37 -10.52
CA PRO A 452 22.14 -3.37 -9.44
C PRO A 452 20.77 -3.73 -10.02
N VAL A 453 20.08 -4.69 -9.42
CA VAL A 453 18.75 -5.12 -9.86
C VAL A 453 17.79 -4.97 -8.69
N LEU A 454 16.73 -4.18 -8.90
CA LEU A 454 15.63 -3.97 -7.96
C LEU A 454 14.38 -4.60 -8.55
N ARG A 455 13.75 -5.53 -7.83
CA ARG A 455 12.53 -6.23 -8.27
C ARG A 455 11.51 -6.22 -7.15
N ASN A 456 10.26 -5.91 -7.46
CA ASN A 456 9.15 -6.03 -6.52
C ASN A 456 8.16 -7.05 -7.07
N GLU A 457 8.10 -8.21 -6.44
CA GLU A 457 7.10 -9.25 -6.71
C GLU A 457 5.87 -8.95 -5.85
N VAL A 458 4.71 -8.73 -6.46
CA VAL A 458 3.54 -8.18 -5.76
C VAL A 458 2.31 -9.07 -5.88
N THR A 459 1.52 -9.06 -4.82
CA THR A 459 0.18 -9.65 -4.78
C THR A 459 -0.83 -8.60 -5.24
N LEU A 460 -1.46 -8.86 -6.38
CA LEU A 460 -2.50 -7.97 -6.90
C LEU A 460 -3.86 -8.22 -6.25
N TRP A 461 -4.56 -7.14 -5.96
CA TRP A 461 -5.95 -7.16 -5.54
C TRP A 461 -6.82 -6.32 -6.49
N PRO A 462 -7.96 -6.84 -6.95
CA PRO A 462 -8.85 -6.11 -7.84
C PRO A 462 -9.60 -5.01 -7.09
N ILE A 463 -9.71 -3.84 -7.72
CA ILE A 463 -10.44 -2.67 -7.21
C ILE A 463 -11.73 -2.48 -8.02
N PRO A 464 -12.88 -2.22 -7.37
CA PRO A 464 -14.13 -2.00 -8.07
C PRO A 464 -14.04 -0.78 -8.99
N LEU A 465 -14.68 -0.88 -10.15
CA LEU A 465 -14.89 0.28 -11.02
C LEU A 465 -16.22 0.94 -10.70
N ASP A 466 -16.26 2.26 -10.84
CA ASP A 466 -17.53 2.98 -10.94
C ASP A 466 -18.17 2.68 -12.30
N THR A 467 -19.19 1.83 -12.27
CA THR A 467 -19.92 1.39 -13.46
C THR A 467 -21.20 2.18 -13.69
N ASP A 468 -21.50 3.16 -12.84
CA ASP A 468 -22.69 4.01 -12.99
C ASP A 468 -22.52 5.05 -14.13
N HIS A 469 -21.28 5.25 -14.60
CA HIS A 469 -20.89 6.26 -15.58
C HIS A 469 -20.15 5.66 -16.79
N GLN A 470 -20.64 4.56 -17.38
CA GLN A 470 -20.00 3.99 -18.58
C GLN A 470 -20.22 4.88 -19.82
N ALA A 471 -19.16 5.07 -20.60
CA ALA A 471 -19.20 5.85 -21.82
C ALA A 471 -20.00 5.11 -22.90
N THR A 472 -20.70 5.88 -23.73
CA THR A 472 -21.39 5.41 -24.92
C THR A 472 -20.54 5.64 -26.17
N TRP A 473 -20.94 5.02 -27.29
CA TRP A 473 -20.35 5.32 -28.61
C TRP A 473 -20.37 6.80 -28.97
N ALA A 474 -21.36 7.56 -28.48
CA ALA A 474 -21.45 9.00 -28.74
C ALA A 474 -20.37 9.79 -27.98
N ASP A 475 -19.94 9.31 -26.81
CA ASP A 475 -18.96 9.98 -25.96
C ASP A 475 -17.53 9.86 -26.50
N MET A 476 -17.26 8.89 -27.37
CA MET A 476 -15.98 8.79 -28.09
C MET A 476 -15.72 10.02 -28.97
N GLN A 477 -16.77 10.63 -29.56
CA GLN A 477 -16.66 11.81 -30.42
C GLN A 477 -15.54 11.67 -31.47
N ALA A 478 -14.55 12.59 -31.47
CA ALA A 478 -13.40 12.61 -32.36
C ALA A 478 -12.15 12.02 -31.69
N TRP A 479 -12.30 11.07 -30.77
CA TRP A 479 -11.19 10.42 -30.07
C TRP A 479 -10.16 9.89 -31.08
N PRO A 480 -8.94 10.44 -31.09
CA PRO A 480 -8.02 10.30 -32.21
C PRO A 480 -7.31 8.93 -32.35
N PRO A 481 -7.15 8.09 -31.29
CA PRO A 481 -6.46 6.81 -31.43
C PRO A 481 -7.12 5.86 -32.41
N THR A 482 -6.28 5.19 -33.22
CA THR A 482 -6.68 4.00 -33.97
C THR A 482 -6.70 2.77 -33.07
N TRP A 483 -7.50 1.76 -33.42
CA TRP A 483 -7.57 0.51 -32.65
C TRP A 483 -6.20 -0.11 -32.35
N ALA A 484 -5.27 -0.08 -33.33
CA ALA A 484 -3.93 -0.63 -33.15
C ALA A 484 -3.08 0.14 -32.12
N GLN A 485 -3.33 1.45 -31.92
CA GLN A 485 -2.64 2.27 -30.93
C GLN A 485 -3.18 2.04 -29.52
N THR A 486 -4.45 1.68 -29.41
CA THR A 486 -5.12 1.51 -28.11
C THR A 486 -4.68 0.26 -27.36
N ALA A 487 -4.14 -0.77 -28.02
CA ALA A 487 -3.71 -2.02 -27.38
C ALA A 487 -4.71 -2.60 -26.34
N MET A 488 -6.00 -2.33 -26.49
CA MET A 488 -7.09 -2.75 -25.60
C MET A 488 -8.03 -3.69 -26.35
N SER A 489 -8.70 -4.57 -25.61
CA SER A 489 -9.78 -5.40 -26.16
C SER A 489 -11.11 -4.63 -26.22
N LEU A 490 -12.08 -5.13 -26.98
CA LEU A 490 -13.43 -4.55 -27.00
C LEU A 490 -14.12 -4.66 -25.63
N ALA A 491 -13.77 -5.68 -24.85
CA ALA A 491 -14.29 -5.84 -23.49
C ALA A 491 -13.70 -4.76 -22.55
N GLU A 492 -12.41 -4.46 -22.67
CA GLU A 492 -11.75 -3.37 -21.93
C GLU A 492 -12.27 -1.99 -22.33
N LEU A 493 -12.57 -1.78 -23.62
CA LEU A 493 -13.24 -0.56 -24.09
C LEU A 493 -14.58 -0.33 -23.37
N GLY A 494 -15.31 -1.42 -23.09
CA GLY A 494 -16.56 -1.38 -22.33
C GLY A 494 -16.41 -0.98 -20.86
N LEU A 495 -15.19 -0.87 -20.33
CA LEU A 495 -14.93 -0.36 -18.98
C LEU A 495 -14.67 1.15 -18.95
N VAL A 496 -14.43 1.78 -20.11
CA VAL A 496 -14.07 3.20 -20.19
C VAL A 496 -15.29 4.07 -19.87
N SER A 497 -15.08 5.02 -18.95
CA SER A 497 -16.07 6.00 -18.49
C SER A 497 -15.92 7.36 -19.17
N ALA A 498 -14.73 7.69 -19.68
CA ALA A 498 -14.46 8.95 -20.35
C ALA A 498 -13.32 8.83 -21.38
N TYR A 499 -13.44 9.58 -22.48
CA TYR A 499 -12.43 9.69 -23.52
C TYR A 499 -11.89 11.12 -23.58
N ASP A 500 -10.59 11.28 -23.41
CA ASP A 500 -9.95 12.59 -23.53
C ASP A 500 -10.06 13.10 -24.97
N GLN A 501 -10.35 14.38 -25.09
CA GLN A 501 -10.44 15.05 -26.38
C GLN A 501 -9.16 15.84 -26.66
N PRO A 502 -8.73 15.92 -27.93
CA PRO A 502 -7.58 16.75 -28.29
C PRO A 502 -7.83 18.20 -27.89
N ALA A 503 -6.83 18.82 -27.26
CA ALA A 503 -6.88 20.24 -26.95
C ALA A 503 -7.06 21.04 -28.25
N ILE A 504 -8.06 21.92 -28.28
CA ILE A 504 -8.18 22.91 -29.35
C ILE A 504 -7.02 23.89 -29.15
N ILE A 505 -5.97 23.75 -29.95
CA ILE A 505 -4.90 24.75 -29.98
C ILE A 505 -5.49 25.98 -30.67
N ASP A 506 -5.90 26.98 -29.90
CA ASP A 506 -6.05 28.34 -30.43
C ASP A 506 -4.70 28.72 -31.03
N GLN A 507 -4.68 29.02 -32.33
CA GLN A 507 -3.45 29.40 -33.02
C GLN A 507 -2.77 30.53 -32.24
N PRO A 508 -1.46 30.44 -31.93
CA PRO A 508 -0.76 31.59 -31.39
C PRO A 508 -0.85 32.73 -32.41
N ASN A 509 -1.44 33.85 -32.00
CA ASN A 509 -1.44 35.10 -32.77
C ASN A 509 0.01 35.57 -32.96
N TRP A 510 0.69 35.06 -33.98
CA TRP A 510 1.92 35.62 -34.52
C TRP A 510 1.60 36.85 -35.36
N GLU A 511 0.91 37.83 -34.79
CA GLU A 511 0.92 39.19 -35.34
C GLU A 511 2.21 39.84 -34.85
N GLY A 512 3.20 39.86 -35.75
CA GLY A 512 4.49 40.47 -35.51
C GLY A 512 4.35 41.94 -35.12
N ALA A 513 4.74 42.23 -33.88
CA ALA A 513 5.12 43.57 -33.47
C ALA A 513 6.59 43.52 -33.04
N GLN A 514 7.48 43.87 -33.97
CA GLN A 514 8.80 44.38 -33.60
C GLN A 514 8.67 45.87 -33.27
N PRO A 515 9.33 46.29 -32.19
CA PRO A 515 10.27 47.41 -32.27
C PRO A 515 11.72 46.94 -32.14
#